data_AF-A0A3D8R7W9-F1
#
_entry.id   AF-A0A3D8R7W9-F1
#
_cell.length_a   1.000
_cell.length_b   1.000
_cell.length_c   1.000
_cell.angle_alpha   90.00
_cell.angle_beta   90.00
_cell.angle_gamma   90.00
#
_symmetry.space_group_name_H-M   'P 1'
#
loop_
_entity.id
_entity.type
_entity.pdbx_description
1 polymer ?
#
loop_
_entity_poly.entity_id
_entity_poly.type
_entity_poly.pdbx_seq_one_letter_code
_entity_poly.pdbx_strand_id
1 'polypeptide(L)'
;MPCFVSESQLWLHLTIVACAGKVLPMAGAPLTRLGRSECALVSKRTGAAFQSACNPPTHSLGEASSSSSSSSTAGSTNLASTIRDSPNWLARFSNLQEHDILLLITPVVIPISQDPADTTDPFEPLGRAIASRHGKVRQVPYTQRNGITSTHLGFIKRATIIILCLALRRDHPLQLESAHITLAVCEAKPCIIVICAPHASDLDLPFPTVIHTNGYSPRALEATANLLFRERGRANMSNKAPDSDQHPRPKLWSVTEWNAEKDISSVWDLWTLNVSGISGYFSLDARTLASLLHRPGYAKHYTVCDPRGEEVIGFCATYLSYVDQEGEKLLASIAILLVRSPYQNQGVGLSLFSHVVDQLKKTRGVVRIQLGSTFPRILYGPPKGINLNQNWFRRRGWEMDKDRAGQGRAVYDLVREIPDMKEIDMLFPSPTRPSLNFRPCLDADVASVLAMVDQVCTRESKLGWFDQYSSLTNNSNRNDIMLGVETGQIVAAALTYTPGCGSAIASNLPWAGRVGPDVGGVACICTLETSAEVLGPFTVGLLGACSKKLASQGMRKIFLDGISDNINDFKRLDFKEWAQYKDVWKDL
;
A
#
# COMPACT_ATOMS: atom_id res chain seq x y z
N MET A 1 -44.45 -22.62 10.30
CA MET A 1 -44.40 -24.03 9.83
C MET A 1 -44.79 -24.05 8.36
N PRO A 2 -44.19 -24.93 7.54
CA PRO A 2 -43.23 -24.50 6.50
C PRO A 2 -43.66 -24.95 5.09
N CYS A 3 -42.92 -24.50 4.05
CA CYS A 3 -42.24 -25.44 3.13
C CYS A 3 -41.24 -24.72 2.20
N PHE A 4 -40.01 -25.21 2.29
CA PHE A 4 -38.89 -25.06 1.35
C PHE A 4 -39.14 -25.90 0.09
N VAL A 5 -38.74 -25.40 -1.09
CA VAL A 5 -38.21 -26.18 -2.25
C VAL A 5 -37.29 -25.23 -3.05
N SER A 6 -35.98 -25.24 -2.82
CA SER A 6 -34.92 -25.98 -3.56
C SER A 6 -34.56 -25.39 -4.95
N GLU A 7 -33.49 -24.59 -4.97
CA GLU A 7 -32.71 -24.19 -6.15
C GLU A 7 -31.95 -25.38 -6.74
N SER A 8 -32.52 -26.04 -7.75
CA SER A 8 -31.77 -26.94 -8.63
C SER A 8 -32.64 -27.41 -9.78
N GLN A 9 -33.14 -26.48 -10.61
CA GLN A 9 -33.60 -26.78 -11.97
C GLN A 9 -34.00 -25.49 -12.68
N LEU A 10 -33.04 -24.84 -13.35
CA LEU A 10 -33.32 -23.93 -14.47
C LEU A 10 -31.98 -23.60 -15.18
N TRP A 11 -31.36 -24.65 -15.70
CA TRP A 11 -30.40 -24.58 -16.79
C TRP A 11 -30.96 -25.40 -17.95
N LEU A 12 -31.67 -24.74 -18.86
CA LEU A 12 -31.53 -24.87 -20.31
C LEU A 12 -32.63 -24.04 -20.99
N HIS A 13 -32.25 -23.35 -22.07
CA HIS A 13 -33.05 -22.49 -22.95
C HIS A 13 -33.29 -21.06 -22.42
N LEU A 14 -32.95 -19.97 -23.12
CA LEU A 14 -32.59 -19.78 -24.53
C LEU A 14 -31.87 -18.42 -24.66
N THR A 15 -30.93 -18.30 -25.58
CA THR A 15 -30.31 -17.04 -26.03
C THR A 15 -31.10 -16.48 -27.24
N ILE A 16 -31.04 -15.14 -27.41
CA ILE A 16 -31.32 -14.31 -28.62
C ILE A 16 -32.84 -14.06 -28.87
N VAL A 17 -33.39 -12.83 -28.94
CA VAL A 17 -33.16 -11.70 -29.89
C VAL A 17 -33.60 -10.35 -29.29
N ALA A 18 -32.99 -9.29 -29.81
CA ALA A 18 -32.94 -7.89 -29.38
C ALA A 18 -34.15 -6.97 -29.67
N CYS A 19 -34.07 -5.78 -29.05
CA CYS A 19 -34.58 -4.44 -29.42
C CYS A 19 -36.06 -4.07 -29.18
N ALA A 20 -36.31 -3.10 -28.27
CA ALA A 20 -36.91 -1.78 -28.55
C ALA A 20 -37.29 -0.98 -27.27
N GLY A 21 -36.98 0.33 -27.26
CA GLY A 21 -37.99 1.38 -26.93
C GLY A 21 -38.12 1.95 -25.50
N LYS A 22 -37.41 3.08 -25.25
CA LYS A 22 -37.68 4.29 -24.43
C LYS A 22 -39.00 4.41 -23.61
N VAL A 23 -38.95 5.04 -22.42
CA VAL A 23 -39.26 6.48 -22.10
C VAL A 23 -39.21 6.75 -20.56
N LEU A 24 -38.63 7.91 -20.22
CA LEU A 24 -38.52 8.76 -18.99
C LEU A 24 -39.84 8.95 -18.15
N PRO A 25 -39.91 9.71 -17.00
CA PRO A 25 -39.07 10.85 -16.58
C PRO A 25 -38.83 11.15 -15.05
N MET A 26 -37.93 12.14 -14.81
CA MET A 26 -37.93 13.21 -13.76
C MET A 26 -37.89 12.84 -12.26
N ALA A 27 -37.35 13.61 -11.32
CA ALA A 27 -36.53 14.83 -11.21
C ALA A 27 -36.30 15.06 -9.70
N GLY A 28 -35.33 15.90 -9.31
CA GLY A 28 -35.34 16.53 -7.99
C GLY A 28 -33.97 16.72 -7.32
N ALA A 29 -33.36 17.88 -7.59
CA ALA A 29 -32.22 18.44 -6.87
C ALA A 29 -32.72 19.22 -5.61
N PRO A 30 -31.96 20.08 -4.89
CA PRO A 30 -30.51 20.19 -4.64
C PRO A 30 -30.11 20.74 -3.21
N LEU A 31 -28.83 21.12 -3.06
CA LEU A 31 -28.26 22.33 -2.37
C LEU A 31 -27.88 22.35 -0.85
N THR A 32 -26.56 22.37 -0.61
CA THR A 32 -25.71 23.37 0.13
C THR A 32 -25.87 23.70 1.63
N ARG A 33 -24.73 23.73 2.36
CA ARG A 33 -23.89 24.90 2.79
C ARG A 33 -22.94 24.46 3.94
N LEU A 34 -21.62 24.73 3.97
CA LEU A 34 -20.81 25.97 4.09
C LEU A 34 -20.77 26.61 5.51
N GLY A 35 -19.55 26.77 6.06
CA GLY A 35 -19.17 27.81 7.05
C GLY A 35 -18.40 27.29 8.27
N ARG A 36 -17.07 27.55 8.38
CA ARG A 36 -16.41 28.65 9.15
C ARG A 36 -16.30 28.34 10.66
N SER A 37 -15.28 28.66 11.46
CA SER A 37 -14.16 29.65 11.49
C SER A 37 -13.22 29.23 12.66
N GLU A 38 -11.88 29.41 12.59
CA GLU A 38 -11.08 30.51 13.23
C GLU A 38 -11.44 30.82 14.70
N CYS A 39 -10.56 31.06 15.68
CA CYS A 39 -9.20 31.63 15.73
C CYS A 39 -8.69 31.45 17.21
N ALA A 40 -7.39 31.20 17.47
CA ALA A 40 -6.42 32.16 18.06
C ALA A 40 -6.61 32.43 19.59
N LEU A 41 -5.66 32.71 20.50
CA LEU A 41 -4.26 33.17 20.56
C LEU A 41 -3.85 33.06 22.08
N VAL A 42 -2.63 32.60 22.43
CA VAL A 42 -1.52 33.37 23.12
C VAL A 42 -1.78 33.75 24.61
N SER A 43 -0.86 33.69 25.61
CA SER A 43 0.58 34.01 25.72
C SER A 43 1.16 33.68 27.11
N LYS A 44 2.50 33.47 27.17
CA LYS A 44 3.53 34.01 28.15
C LYS A 44 3.41 33.63 29.66
N ARG A 45 4.46 33.57 30.51
CA ARG A 45 5.81 34.21 30.61
C ARG A 45 6.59 33.51 31.78
N THR A 46 7.86 33.06 31.63
CA THR A 46 9.18 33.61 32.13
C THR A 46 9.67 33.30 33.56
N GLY A 47 10.98 32.95 33.66
CA GLY A 47 11.96 33.24 34.76
C GLY A 47 12.41 32.02 35.61
N ALA A 48 13.63 31.43 35.48
CA ALA A 48 14.98 31.82 36.01
C ALA A 48 15.09 31.73 37.57
N ALA A 49 16.13 31.24 38.27
CA ALA A 49 17.41 30.57 38.00
C ALA A 49 18.05 30.09 39.35
N PHE A 50 18.91 29.05 39.30
CA PHE A 50 20.15 28.76 40.08
C PHE A 50 20.20 28.71 41.64
N GLN A 51 20.67 27.59 42.22
CA GLN A 51 22.05 27.37 42.77
C GLN A 51 22.18 26.01 43.52
N SER A 52 23.42 25.49 43.61
CA SER A 52 23.88 24.19 44.13
C SER A 52 24.93 24.39 45.24
N ALA A 53 25.07 23.47 46.22
CA ALA A 53 26.33 23.20 46.93
C ALA A 53 26.33 21.91 47.82
N CYS A 54 27.31 21.02 47.54
CA CYS A 54 28.30 20.30 48.39
C CYS A 54 27.96 19.40 49.63
N ASN A 55 28.62 18.22 49.65
CA ASN A 55 28.78 17.09 50.64
C ASN A 55 29.49 17.44 52.00
N PRO A 56 29.89 16.46 52.89
CA PRO A 56 29.25 15.34 53.66
C PRO A 56 29.56 15.46 55.21
N PRO A 57 29.36 14.48 56.17
CA PRO A 57 30.24 13.29 56.41
C PRO A 57 29.69 12.03 57.23
N THR A 58 30.41 10.90 57.16
CA THR A 58 30.73 9.79 58.14
C THR A 58 29.75 9.27 59.23
N HIS A 59 29.53 7.93 59.31
CA HIS A 59 29.98 7.01 60.41
C HIS A 59 29.40 5.56 60.40
N SER A 60 30.33 4.57 60.43
CA SER A 60 30.40 3.26 61.16
C SER A 60 29.26 2.21 61.26
N LEU A 61 29.62 1.00 60.77
CA LEU A 61 29.62 -0.36 61.39
C LEU A 61 28.38 -0.91 62.14
N GLY A 62 27.95 -2.12 61.73
CA GLY A 62 27.12 -3.04 62.51
C GLY A 62 26.75 -4.30 61.74
N GLU A 63 27.37 -5.42 62.12
CA GLU A 63 27.17 -6.78 61.59
C GLU A 63 25.78 -7.36 61.93
N ALA A 64 25.25 -8.24 61.06
CA ALA A 64 24.95 -9.64 61.38
C ALA A 64 23.87 -10.23 60.47
N SER A 65 24.25 -11.38 59.91
CA SER A 65 23.48 -12.38 59.17
C SER A 65 22.13 -12.80 59.77
N SER A 66 21.13 -13.01 58.90
CA SER A 66 20.40 -14.29 58.87
C SER A 66 19.67 -14.49 57.55
N SER A 67 19.89 -15.67 56.99
CA SER A 67 19.23 -16.24 55.83
C SER A 67 17.74 -16.47 56.06
N SER A 68 16.91 -15.90 55.20
CA SER A 68 15.58 -16.46 54.88
C SER A 68 15.45 -16.52 53.36
N SER A 69 15.99 -17.60 52.81
CA SER A 69 15.64 -18.10 51.48
C SER A 69 14.17 -18.54 51.50
N SER A 70 13.25 -17.61 51.25
CA SER A 70 11.92 -17.94 50.75
C SER A 70 12.01 -18.04 49.24
N SER A 71 12.16 -19.27 48.76
CA SER A 71 11.92 -19.66 47.39
C SER A 71 10.48 -19.30 47.01
N SER A 72 10.29 -18.16 46.36
CA SER A 72 9.09 -17.85 45.59
C SER A 72 9.38 -18.11 44.12
N THR A 73 9.00 -19.31 43.68
CA THR A 73 8.82 -19.65 42.27
C THR A 73 7.75 -18.72 41.69
N ALA A 74 8.13 -17.66 40.98
CA ALA A 74 7.19 -16.77 40.31
C ALA A 74 7.78 -16.14 39.04
N GLY A 75 7.47 -16.75 37.90
CA GLY A 75 7.41 -16.13 36.57
C GLY A 75 8.73 -15.69 35.92
N SER A 76 9.15 -16.39 34.87
CA SER A 76 10.04 -15.80 33.85
C SER A 76 9.31 -14.62 33.21
N THR A 77 9.51 -13.41 33.72
CA THR A 77 8.94 -12.19 33.15
C THR A 77 9.69 -11.87 31.85
N ASN A 78 9.01 -11.96 30.70
CA ASN A 78 9.59 -11.54 29.43
C ASN A 78 9.93 -10.04 29.50
N LEU A 79 11.22 -9.71 29.54
CA LEU A 79 11.71 -8.33 29.69
C LEU A 79 11.52 -7.49 28.42
N ALA A 80 11.37 -8.13 27.27
CA ALA A 80 10.97 -7.50 26.03
C ALA A 80 10.16 -8.51 25.19
N SER A 81 9.26 -8.01 24.35
CA SER A 81 8.41 -8.83 23.48
C SER A 81 8.01 -8.06 22.23
N THR A 82 8.01 -8.72 21.08
CA THR A 82 7.44 -8.14 19.85
C THR A 82 5.92 -8.15 19.96
N ILE A 83 5.29 -6.97 19.95
CA ILE A 83 3.83 -6.85 19.89
C ILE A 83 3.36 -7.09 18.45
N ARG A 84 4.04 -6.49 17.48
CA ARG A 84 3.67 -6.54 16.06
C ARG A 84 4.92 -6.35 15.19
N ASP A 85 4.98 -7.06 14.07
CA ASP A 85 5.99 -6.86 13.01
C ASP A 85 5.35 -7.17 11.64
N SER A 86 4.36 -6.37 11.24
CA SER A 86 3.54 -6.63 10.05
C SER A 86 4.37 -6.67 8.76
N PRO A 87 5.32 -5.74 8.51
CA PRO A 87 6.17 -5.77 7.33
C PRO A 87 7.36 -6.74 7.41
N ASN A 88 7.53 -7.45 8.54
CA ASN A 88 8.69 -8.28 8.85
C ASN A 88 10.02 -7.50 8.78
N TRP A 89 10.03 -6.28 9.33
CA TRP A 89 11.21 -5.42 9.37
C TRP A 89 12.28 -5.95 10.31
N LEU A 90 11.93 -6.73 11.34
CA LEU A 90 12.92 -7.33 12.23
C LEU A 90 13.80 -8.35 11.50
N ALA A 91 13.33 -8.97 10.41
CA ALA A 91 14.17 -9.83 9.57
C ALA A 91 15.28 -9.08 8.81
N ARG A 92 15.20 -7.74 8.71
CA ARG A 92 16.26 -6.93 8.08
C ARG A 92 17.54 -6.90 8.90
N PHE A 93 17.44 -7.02 10.23
CA PHE A 93 18.61 -7.06 11.11
C PHE A 93 19.51 -8.27 10.85
N SER A 94 18.97 -9.37 10.34
CA SER A 94 19.75 -10.56 9.94
C SER A 94 20.53 -10.39 8.63
N ASN A 95 20.28 -9.32 7.87
CA ASN A 95 20.89 -9.08 6.55
C ASN A 95 21.59 -7.71 6.47
N LEU A 96 21.93 -7.12 7.62
CA LEU A 96 22.62 -5.82 7.67
C LEU A 96 23.97 -5.89 6.95
N GLN A 97 24.21 -4.90 6.11
CA GLN A 97 25.48 -4.68 5.45
C GLN A 97 26.34 -3.76 6.32
N GLU A 98 27.67 -3.87 6.21
CA GLU A 98 28.61 -3.05 6.96
C GLU A 98 28.40 -1.53 6.75
N HIS A 99 27.84 -1.14 5.60
CA HIS A 99 27.55 0.24 5.28
C HIS A 99 26.21 0.76 5.81
N ASP A 100 25.31 -0.11 6.27
CA ASP A 100 24.00 0.29 6.77
C ASP A 100 24.10 1.17 8.00
N ILE A 101 23.20 2.14 8.17
CA ILE A 101 23.22 3.05 9.32
C ILE A 101 21.98 2.77 10.18
N LEU A 102 22.19 2.36 11.43
CA LEU A 102 21.13 2.20 12.42
C LEU A 102 20.98 3.50 13.21
N LEU A 103 19.81 4.13 13.12
CA LEU A 103 19.47 5.33 13.89
C LEU A 103 18.60 4.95 15.08
N LEU A 104 19.13 5.14 16.29
CA LEU A 104 18.43 4.97 17.54
C LEU A 104 18.00 6.35 18.05
N ILE A 105 16.69 6.62 18.08
CA ILE A 105 16.12 7.86 18.60
C ILE A 105 15.54 7.56 19.99
N THR A 106 16.06 8.20 21.04
CA THR A 106 15.72 7.88 22.44
C THR A 106 15.20 9.10 23.20
N PRO A 107 14.22 8.94 24.10
CA PRO A 107 13.70 10.06 24.87
C PRO A 107 14.67 10.42 26.00
N VAL A 108 14.83 11.71 26.26
CA VAL A 108 15.49 12.20 27.48
C VAL A 108 14.56 11.95 28.66
N VAL A 109 14.92 10.99 29.51
CA VAL A 109 14.15 10.59 30.71
C VAL A 109 15.01 10.62 31.96
N ILE A 110 14.36 10.51 33.12
CA ILE A 110 15.05 10.43 34.40
C ILE A 110 15.63 9.01 34.54
N PRO A 111 16.91 8.87 34.96
CA PRO A 111 17.52 7.58 35.26
C PRO A 111 16.71 6.75 36.27
N ILE A 112 16.84 5.43 36.18
CA ILE A 112 16.17 4.50 37.10
C ILE A 112 16.85 4.51 38.48
N SER A 113 18.13 4.88 38.52
CA SER A 113 18.86 5.03 39.77
C SER A 113 18.14 6.01 40.70
N GLN A 114 18.06 5.63 41.99
CA GLN A 114 17.56 6.53 43.03
C GLN A 114 18.62 7.53 43.48
N ASP A 115 19.83 7.49 42.91
CA ASP A 115 20.89 8.46 43.13
C ASP A 115 20.63 9.75 42.33
N PRO A 116 20.40 10.89 43.00
CA PRO A 116 20.20 12.18 42.35
C PRO A 116 21.43 12.67 41.56
N ALA A 117 22.61 12.10 41.79
CA ALA A 117 23.84 12.41 41.07
C ALA A 117 24.03 11.59 39.78
N ASP A 118 23.16 10.59 39.54
CA ASP A 118 23.22 9.79 38.32
C ASP A 118 22.79 10.64 37.11
N THR A 119 23.76 10.95 36.24
CA THR A 119 23.57 11.71 35.00
C THR A 119 23.70 10.84 33.76
N THR A 120 23.72 9.52 33.93
CA THR A 120 23.86 8.58 32.82
C THR A 120 22.64 8.62 31.89
N ASP A 121 22.87 8.45 30.59
CA ASP A 121 21.78 8.30 29.62
C ASP A 121 21.11 6.94 29.86
N PRO A 122 19.82 6.88 30.27
CA PRO A 122 19.16 5.62 30.61
C PRO A 122 19.02 4.67 29.43
N PHE A 123 19.16 5.16 28.19
CA PHE A 123 19.12 4.36 26.97
C PHE A 123 20.49 3.99 26.42
N GLU A 124 21.59 4.44 27.06
CA GLU A 124 22.95 4.05 26.72
C GLU A 124 23.15 2.53 26.62
N PRO A 125 22.58 1.68 27.53
CA PRO A 125 22.69 0.23 27.41
C PRO A 125 22.10 -0.33 26.10
N LEU A 126 21.00 0.24 25.60
CA LEU A 126 20.42 -0.16 24.32
C LEU A 126 21.35 0.20 23.16
N GLY A 127 21.85 1.43 23.14
CA GLY A 127 22.79 1.89 22.12
C GLY A 127 24.05 1.04 22.07
N ARG A 128 24.64 0.76 23.25
CA ARG A 128 25.81 -0.10 23.39
C ARG A 128 25.55 -1.53 22.92
N ALA A 129 24.41 -2.12 23.28
CA ALA A 129 24.03 -3.46 22.87
C ALA A 129 23.78 -3.57 21.36
N ILE A 130 23.26 -2.53 20.71
CA ILE A 130 23.13 -2.51 19.24
C ILE A 130 24.51 -2.31 18.59
N ALA A 131 25.34 -1.42 19.15
CA ALA A 131 26.67 -1.10 18.62
C ALA A 131 27.66 -2.27 18.72
N SER A 132 27.48 -3.19 19.68
CA SER A 132 28.28 -4.42 19.74
C SER A 132 28.00 -5.39 18.60
N ARG A 133 26.87 -5.23 17.91
CA ARG A 133 26.41 -6.10 16.80
C ARG A 133 26.55 -5.44 15.44
N HIS A 134 26.58 -4.11 15.39
CA HIS A 134 26.72 -3.35 14.15
C HIS A 134 27.56 -2.09 14.35
N GLY A 135 28.55 -1.88 13.48
CA GLY A 135 29.55 -0.81 13.66
C GLY A 135 29.03 0.62 13.38
N LYS A 136 27.89 0.77 12.71
CA LYS A 136 27.33 2.08 12.30
C LYS A 136 26.01 2.37 13.00
N VAL A 137 26.10 2.65 14.29
CA VAL A 137 24.97 3.09 15.12
C VAL A 137 25.07 4.57 15.44
N ARG A 138 23.95 5.28 15.34
CA ARG A 138 23.81 6.69 15.76
C ARG A 138 22.67 6.78 16.75
N GLN A 139 23.01 7.08 18.01
CA GLN A 139 22.01 7.40 19.04
C GLN A 139 21.79 8.92 19.07
N VAL A 140 20.54 9.34 18.99
CA VAL A 140 20.14 10.76 18.99
C VAL A 140 19.00 10.96 19.99
N PRO A 141 19.20 11.76 21.06
CA PRO A 141 18.16 11.99 22.04
C PRO A 141 17.14 13.02 21.55
N TYR A 142 15.88 12.84 21.93
CA TYR A 142 14.82 13.83 21.76
C TYR A 142 14.17 14.17 23.11
N THR A 143 13.67 15.39 23.25
CA THR A 143 12.91 15.79 24.45
C THR A 143 11.43 15.80 24.13
N GLN A 144 10.59 15.51 25.13
CA GLN A 144 9.14 15.56 24.98
C GLN A 144 8.65 16.95 24.50
N ARG A 145 9.31 18.02 24.97
CA ARG A 145 8.95 19.40 24.61
C ARG A 145 9.20 19.72 23.13
N ASN A 146 10.30 19.21 22.57
CA ASN A 146 10.71 19.56 21.21
C ASN A 146 10.38 18.47 20.19
N GLY A 147 10.05 17.26 20.64
CA GLY A 147 9.74 16.12 19.80
C GLY A 147 10.82 15.84 18.75
N ILE A 148 10.38 15.42 17.57
CA ILE A 148 11.23 15.19 16.40
C ILE A 148 11.46 16.53 15.68
N THR A 149 12.70 17.01 15.73
CA THR A 149 13.12 18.29 15.12
C THR A 149 13.77 18.12 13.74
N SER A 150 14.05 19.22 13.04
CA SER A 150 14.76 19.23 11.75
C SER A 150 16.12 18.52 11.79
N THR A 151 16.84 18.57 12.92
CA THR A 151 18.09 17.83 13.12
C THR A 151 17.85 16.32 13.04
N HIS A 152 16.77 15.82 13.66
CA HIS A 152 16.39 14.41 13.60
C HIS A 152 16.05 14.00 12.16
N LEU A 153 15.33 14.85 11.40
CA LEU A 153 15.04 14.59 9.99
C LEU A 153 16.31 14.38 9.17
N GLY A 154 17.36 15.16 9.43
CA GLY A 154 18.66 14.96 8.79
C GLY A 154 19.25 13.57 9.06
N PHE A 155 19.14 13.07 10.29
CA PHE A 155 19.57 11.71 10.63
C PHE A 155 18.69 10.64 10.01
N ILE A 156 17.36 10.80 10.03
CA ILE A 156 16.40 9.86 9.44
C ILE A 156 16.64 9.69 7.93
N LYS A 157 16.92 10.80 7.22
CA LYS A 157 17.26 10.77 5.80
C LYS A 157 18.50 9.93 5.48
N ARG A 158 19.48 9.86 6.39
CA ARG A 158 20.72 9.09 6.22
C ARG A 158 20.67 7.66 6.77
N ALA A 159 19.71 7.36 7.62
CA ALA A 159 19.57 6.04 8.22
C ALA A 159 19.09 4.99 7.20
N THR A 160 19.51 3.73 7.39
CA THR A 160 18.92 2.55 6.74
C THR A 160 17.74 2.03 7.56
N ILE A 161 17.90 1.96 8.89
CA ILE A 161 16.86 1.52 9.82
C ILE A 161 16.73 2.53 10.95
N ILE A 162 15.50 2.84 11.33
CA ILE A 162 15.16 3.74 12.42
C ILE A 162 14.56 2.93 13.57
N ILE A 163 15.05 3.16 14.78
CA ILE A 163 14.52 2.60 16.02
C ILE A 163 14.14 3.79 16.90
N LEU A 164 12.84 4.00 17.13
CA LEU A 164 12.35 5.06 18.01
C LEU A 164 11.88 4.47 19.33
N CYS A 165 12.49 4.89 20.43
CA CYS A 165 12.04 4.54 21.76
C CYS A 165 11.02 5.57 22.26
N LEU A 166 9.93 5.10 22.85
CA LEU A 166 8.98 5.89 23.62
C LEU A 166 9.00 5.37 25.06
N ALA A 167 9.12 6.26 26.05
CA ALA A 167 9.12 5.88 27.46
C ALA A 167 7.84 6.38 28.15
N LEU A 168 7.13 5.48 28.82
CA LEU A 168 5.99 5.85 29.64
C LEU A 168 6.47 6.50 30.94
N ARG A 169 5.91 7.67 31.27
CA ARG A 169 6.13 8.32 32.57
C ARG A 169 4.98 7.98 33.51
N ARG A 170 5.26 7.89 34.81
CA ARG A 170 4.20 7.77 35.81
C ARG A 170 3.27 8.98 35.65
N ASP A 171 1.98 8.70 35.62
CA ASP A 171 0.88 9.69 35.57
C ASP A 171 0.69 10.48 34.25
N HIS A 172 1.35 10.08 33.15
CA HIS A 172 1.14 10.71 31.84
C HIS A 172 0.86 9.69 30.74
N PRO A 173 -0.12 9.93 29.85
CA PRO A 173 -0.39 9.04 28.72
C PRO A 173 0.80 9.01 27.76
N LEU A 174 0.98 7.87 27.09
CA LEU A 174 2.02 7.69 26.08
C LEU A 174 1.76 8.65 24.91
N GLN A 175 2.67 9.59 24.68
CA GLN A 175 2.55 10.54 23.57
C GLN A 175 3.09 9.92 22.28
N LEU A 176 2.19 9.68 21.33
CA LEU A 176 2.49 9.00 20.06
C LEU A 176 2.91 9.95 18.93
N GLU A 177 2.87 11.26 19.13
CA GLU A 177 3.15 12.27 18.11
C GLU A 177 4.54 12.10 17.48
N SER A 178 5.57 11.84 18.29
CA SER A 178 6.93 11.60 17.79
C SER A 178 7.02 10.35 16.91
N ALA A 179 6.22 9.32 17.20
CA ALA A 179 6.15 8.11 16.37
C ALA A 179 5.41 8.35 15.06
N HIS A 180 4.29 9.09 15.06
CA HIS A 180 3.60 9.48 13.84
C HIS A 180 4.49 10.34 12.92
N ILE A 181 5.17 11.34 13.48
CA ILE A 181 6.09 12.19 12.71
C ILE A 181 7.24 11.36 12.14
N THR A 182 7.88 10.52 12.96
CA THR A 182 8.99 9.66 12.50
C THR A 182 8.56 8.72 11.38
N LEU A 183 7.37 8.11 11.51
CA LEU A 183 6.84 7.21 10.48
C LEU A 183 6.50 7.97 9.18
N ALA A 184 5.93 9.17 9.28
CA ALA A 184 5.60 9.98 8.11
C ALA A 184 6.85 10.40 7.30
N VAL A 185 7.99 10.59 7.97
CA VAL A 185 9.24 11.08 7.34
C VAL A 185 10.25 9.98 7.03
N CYS A 186 9.96 8.71 7.37
CA CYS A 186 10.89 7.60 7.13
C CYS A 186 10.93 7.12 5.67
N GLU A 187 10.09 7.65 4.76
CA GLU A 187 10.14 7.39 3.31
C GLU A 187 10.23 5.89 2.96
N ALA A 188 9.37 5.06 3.58
CA ALA A 188 9.31 3.59 3.44
C ALA A 188 10.51 2.80 4.01
N LYS A 189 11.44 3.45 4.74
CA LYS A 189 12.50 2.76 5.47
C LYS A 189 11.93 2.03 6.70
N PRO A 190 12.56 0.92 7.13
CA PRO A 190 12.17 0.25 8.37
C PRO A 190 12.19 1.20 9.58
N CYS A 191 11.04 1.35 10.24
CA CYS A 191 10.85 2.17 11.43
C CYS A 191 10.25 1.33 12.57
N ILE A 192 11.08 0.94 13.54
CA ILE A 192 10.68 0.11 14.68
C ILE A 192 10.35 1.02 15.87
N ILE A 193 9.14 0.89 16.42
CA ILE A 193 8.75 1.60 17.64
C ILE A 193 9.01 0.70 18.85
N VAL A 194 9.79 1.18 19.80
CA VAL A 194 10.09 0.49 21.07
C VAL A 194 9.33 1.19 22.19
N ILE A 195 8.33 0.54 22.77
CA ILE A 195 7.52 1.04 23.87
C ILE A 195 8.13 0.59 25.19
N CYS A 196 8.68 1.51 25.96
CA CYS A 196 9.27 1.25 27.27
C CYS A 196 8.24 1.55 28.36
N ALA A 197 7.56 0.50 28.82
CA ALA A 197 6.50 0.58 29.81
C ALA A 197 6.56 -0.62 30.77
N PRO A 198 6.10 -0.51 32.03
CA PRO A 198 6.15 -1.61 32.99
C PRO A 198 5.19 -2.77 32.67
N HIS A 199 4.17 -2.52 31.84
CA HIS A 199 3.20 -3.51 31.42
C HIS A 199 2.98 -3.41 29.91
N ALA A 200 2.80 -4.58 29.27
CA ALA A 200 2.32 -4.65 27.90
C ALA A 200 0.86 -4.22 27.90
N SER A 201 0.61 -2.92 27.81
CA SER A 201 -0.74 -2.39 27.70
C SER A 201 -1.39 -2.90 26.39
N ASP A 202 -2.69 -3.21 26.41
CA ASP A 202 -3.54 -3.38 25.21
C ASP A 202 -3.77 -2.01 24.53
N LEU A 203 -2.67 -1.32 24.21
CA LEU A 203 -2.72 -0.09 23.43
C LEU A 203 -2.96 -0.49 21.98
N ASP A 204 -4.07 -0.03 21.42
CA ASP A 204 -4.32 -0.09 19.97
C ASP A 204 -3.35 0.88 19.26
N LEU A 205 -2.13 0.39 19.02
CA LEU A 205 -1.06 1.16 18.42
C LEU A 205 -1.17 1.06 16.90
N PRO A 206 -1.27 2.18 16.16
CA PRO A 206 -1.42 2.16 14.70
C PRO A 206 -0.08 1.95 13.96
N PHE A 207 0.95 1.44 14.63
CA PHE A 207 2.29 1.30 14.06
C PHE A 207 2.53 -0.10 13.52
N PRO A 208 3.27 -0.24 12.39
CA PRO A 208 3.46 -1.50 11.69
C PRO A 208 4.41 -2.46 12.43
N THR A 209 5.42 -1.93 13.11
CA THR A 209 6.38 -2.74 13.89
C THR A 209 6.57 -2.13 15.27
N VAL A 210 6.21 -2.91 16.31
CA VAL A 210 6.24 -2.48 17.71
C VAL A 210 6.87 -3.56 18.58
N ILE A 211 7.89 -3.17 19.33
CA ILE A 211 8.47 -3.95 20.41
C ILE A 211 8.06 -3.31 21.74
N HIS A 212 7.60 -4.12 22.68
CA HIS A 212 7.46 -3.72 24.07
C HIS A 212 8.70 -4.11 24.85
N THR A 213 9.17 -3.21 25.71
CA THR A 213 10.21 -3.46 26.70
C THR A 213 9.70 -3.08 28.08
N ASN A 214 9.96 -3.96 29.06
CA ASN A 214 9.53 -3.79 30.43
C ASN A 214 10.35 -2.68 31.10
N GLY A 215 9.91 -1.44 30.90
CA GLY A 215 10.67 -0.24 31.21
C GLY A 215 11.98 -0.14 30.43
N TYR A 216 12.90 0.67 30.95
CA TYR A 216 14.20 0.98 30.34
C TYR A 216 15.37 0.57 31.26
N SER A 217 15.21 -0.53 32.00
CA SER A 217 16.33 -1.10 32.77
C SER A 217 17.40 -1.65 31.82
N PRO A 218 18.69 -1.64 32.20
CA PRO A 218 19.76 -2.15 31.33
C PRO A 218 19.49 -3.55 30.77
N ARG A 219 18.99 -4.47 31.61
CA ARG A 219 18.63 -5.84 31.19
C ARG A 219 17.46 -5.88 30.21
N ALA A 220 16.46 -5.01 30.37
CA ALA A 220 15.31 -4.96 29.46
C ALA A 220 15.70 -4.34 28.10
N LEU A 221 16.59 -3.35 28.11
CA LEU A 221 17.17 -2.75 26.92
C LEU A 221 18.10 -3.72 26.17
N GLU A 222 18.90 -4.50 26.88
CA GLU A 222 19.69 -5.58 26.29
C GLU A 222 18.79 -6.67 25.69
N ALA A 223 17.73 -7.08 26.39
CA ALA A 223 16.74 -8.03 25.86
C ALA A 223 16.05 -7.48 24.59
N THR A 224 15.78 -6.18 24.54
CA THR A 224 15.25 -5.50 23.36
C THR A 224 16.22 -5.57 22.19
N ALA A 225 17.53 -5.33 22.43
CA ALA A 225 18.56 -5.51 21.42
C ALA A 225 18.61 -6.97 20.93
N ASN A 226 18.52 -7.95 21.83
CA ASN A 226 18.47 -9.38 21.45
C ASN A 226 17.27 -9.67 20.54
N LEU A 227 16.10 -9.07 20.80
CA LEU A 227 14.93 -9.20 19.93
C LEU A 227 15.12 -8.55 18.56
N LEU A 228 15.70 -7.35 18.52
CA LEU A 228 16.01 -6.66 17.26
C LEU A 228 16.89 -7.54 16.35
N PHE A 229 17.89 -8.20 16.92
CA PHE A 229 18.80 -9.11 16.20
C PHE A 229 18.35 -10.57 16.17
N ARG A 230 17.19 -10.90 16.77
CA ARG A 230 16.59 -12.24 16.87
C ARG A 230 17.50 -13.30 17.50
N GLU A 231 18.31 -12.92 18.48
CA GLU A 231 19.18 -13.84 19.23
C GLU A 231 18.33 -14.65 20.22
N ARG A 232 18.14 -15.95 19.94
CA ARG A 232 17.64 -16.90 20.95
C ARG A 232 18.72 -17.02 22.03
N GLY A 233 18.37 -16.69 23.28
CA GLY A 233 19.29 -16.72 24.42
C GLY A 233 20.03 -18.06 24.51
N ARG A 234 21.37 -18.00 24.52
CA ARG A 234 22.24 -19.09 24.96
C ARG A 234 22.11 -19.23 26.48
N ALA A 235 21.13 -19.99 26.94
CA ALA A 235 21.07 -20.47 28.31
C ALA A 235 21.21 -22.00 28.31
N ASN A 236 22.13 -22.47 29.13
CA ASN A 236 22.56 -23.87 29.31
C ASN A 236 21.41 -24.89 29.20
N MET A 237 21.51 -25.80 28.23
CA MET A 237 20.73 -27.03 28.16
C MET A 237 21.69 -28.22 28.10
N SER A 238 22.13 -28.68 29.26
CA SER A 238 22.42 -30.09 29.45
C SER A 238 21.10 -30.82 29.66
N ASN A 239 20.93 -31.91 28.92
CA ASN A 239 19.92 -32.96 29.03
C ASN A 239 18.54 -32.72 28.37
N LYS A 240 18.33 -33.59 27.36
CA LYS A 240 17.14 -33.91 26.58
C LYS A 240 16.68 -32.83 25.61
N ALA A 241 17.12 -33.02 24.37
CA ALA A 241 16.54 -32.42 23.19
C ALA A 241 15.01 -32.60 23.19
N PRO A 242 14.23 -31.51 23.11
CA PRO A 242 12.95 -31.56 22.44
C PRO A 242 13.23 -31.49 20.94
N ASP A 243 12.82 -32.52 20.26
CA ASP A 243 12.69 -32.57 18.81
C ASP A 243 11.95 -31.31 18.29
N SER A 244 12.35 -30.84 17.10
CA SER A 244 11.80 -29.72 16.31
C SER A 244 12.44 -28.32 16.38
N ASP A 245 13.67 -28.21 15.87
CA ASP A 245 13.91 -27.24 14.78
C ASP A 245 13.11 -27.70 13.55
N GLN A 246 11.81 -27.40 13.53
CA GLN A 246 10.99 -27.50 12.33
C GLN A 246 10.63 -26.08 11.90
N HIS A 247 11.42 -25.49 11.02
CA HIS A 247 10.76 -24.71 9.97
C HIS A 247 9.72 -25.65 9.36
N PRO A 248 8.41 -25.35 9.42
CA PRO A 248 7.40 -26.25 8.88
C PRO A 248 7.79 -26.55 7.44
N ARG A 249 8.07 -27.84 7.15
CA ARG A 249 8.40 -28.23 5.79
C ARG A 249 7.29 -27.71 4.88
N PRO A 250 7.61 -27.13 3.71
CA PRO A 250 6.59 -26.69 2.78
C PRO A 250 5.62 -27.85 2.54
N LYS A 251 4.36 -27.66 2.92
CA LYS A 251 3.29 -28.64 2.69
C LYS A 251 2.34 -28.10 1.64
N LEU A 252 1.58 -29.00 1.03
CA LEU A 252 0.47 -28.60 0.17
C LEU A 252 -0.70 -28.16 1.05
N TRP A 253 -1.27 -27.00 0.75
CA TRP A 253 -2.42 -26.46 1.45
C TRP A 253 -3.68 -26.62 0.60
N SER A 254 -4.82 -26.84 1.25
CA SER A 254 -6.11 -26.88 0.57
C SER A 254 -6.48 -25.47 0.10
N VAL A 255 -6.76 -25.34 -1.20
CA VAL A 255 -7.20 -24.09 -1.82
C VAL A 255 -8.68 -24.19 -2.09
N THR A 256 -9.43 -23.19 -1.64
CA THR A 256 -10.88 -23.09 -1.82
C THR A 256 -11.23 -21.80 -2.55
N GLU A 257 -12.42 -21.77 -3.16
CA GLU A 257 -12.97 -20.54 -3.73
C GLU A 257 -13.31 -19.55 -2.61
N TRP A 258 -13.03 -18.27 -2.84
CA TRP A 258 -13.30 -17.20 -1.89
C TRP A 258 -14.80 -16.99 -1.70
N ASN A 259 -15.25 -16.87 -0.45
CA ASN A 259 -16.61 -16.51 -0.12
C ASN A 259 -16.67 -15.08 0.40
N ALA A 260 -17.33 -14.17 -0.33
CA ALA A 260 -17.35 -12.75 0.01
C ALA A 260 -17.93 -12.45 1.40
N GLU A 261 -19.01 -13.14 1.80
CA GLU A 261 -19.68 -12.90 3.09
C GLU A 261 -18.83 -13.36 4.27
N LYS A 262 -18.16 -14.51 4.12
CA LYS A 262 -17.34 -15.12 5.16
C LYS A 262 -15.95 -14.47 5.27
N ASP A 263 -15.30 -14.24 4.14
CA ASP A 263 -13.85 -14.06 4.10
C ASP A 263 -13.42 -12.59 3.98
N ILE A 264 -14.32 -11.65 3.67
CA ILE A 264 -13.95 -10.25 3.37
C ILE A 264 -13.16 -9.58 4.50
N SER A 265 -13.51 -9.82 5.77
CA SER A 265 -12.79 -9.24 6.91
C SER A 265 -11.34 -9.73 6.94
N SER A 266 -11.12 -11.05 6.86
CA SER A 266 -9.77 -11.61 6.88
C SER A 266 -8.95 -11.22 5.66
N VAL A 267 -9.59 -11.08 4.49
CA VAL A 267 -8.94 -10.58 3.27
C VAL A 267 -8.56 -9.12 3.40
N TRP A 268 -9.41 -8.28 3.99
CA TRP A 268 -9.09 -6.88 4.27
C TRP A 268 -7.94 -6.74 5.29
N ASP A 269 -7.88 -7.60 6.30
CA ASP A 269 -6.75 -7.64 7.23
C ASP A 269 -5.45 -8.02 6.51
N LEU A 270 -5.49 -9.04 5.65
CA LEU A 270 -4.34 -9.41 4.81
C LEU A 270 -3.89 -8.26 3.92
N TRP A 271 -4.84 -7.54 3.30
CA TRP A 271 -4.56 -6.35 2.49
C TRP A 271 -3.85 -5.28 3.32
N THR A 272 -4.42 -4.94 4.48
CA THR A 272 -3.90 -3.89 5.35
C THR A 272 -2.48 -4.20 5.85
N LEU A 273 -2.22 -5.45 6.23
CA LEU A 273 -0.93 -5.90 6.72
C LEU A 273 0.16 -5.94 5.65
N ASN A 274 -0.18 -6.30 4.41
CA ASN A 274 0.82 -6.58 3.36
C ASN A 274 0.94 -5.47 2.29
N VAL A 275 -0.12 -4.66 2.11
CA VAL A 275 -0.22 -3.71 0.98
C VAL A 275 -0.30 -2.27 1.48
N SER A 276 -1.21 -1.98 2.41
CA SER A 276 -1.37 -0.62 2.96
C SER A 276 -0.09 -0.13 3.66
N GLY A 277 0.71 -1.04 4.23
CA GLY A 277 1.96 -0.74 4.93
C GLY A 277 3.16 -0.34 4.04
N ILE A 278 3.06 -0.42 2.70
CA ILE A 278 4.16 -0.07 1.78
C ILE A 278 4.42 1.45 1.79
N SER A 279 3.36 2.25 1.84
CA SER A 279 3.47 3.73 1.80
C SER A 279 2.19 4.46 2.23
N GLY A 280 1.14 3.76 2.65
CA GLY A 280 -0.20 4.34 2.86
C GLY A 280 -0.98 4.64 1.58
N TYR A 281 -0.34 4.68 0.39
CA TYR A 281 -0.99 5.00 -0.90
C TYR A 281 -2.06 3.99 -1.31
N PHE A 282 -1.86 2.71 -0.98
CA PHE A 282 -2.77 1.63 -1.35
C PHE A 282 -3.77 1.25 -0.26
N SER A 283 -4.10 2.20 0.64
CA SER A 283 -5.09 1.95 1.67
C SER A 283 -6.50 1.88 1.08
N LEU A 284 -7.20 0.79 1.35
CA LEU A 284 -8.60 0.59 0.97
C LEU A 284 -9.39 0.23 2.23
N ASP A 285 -10.59 0.79 2.39
CA ASP A 285 -11.55 0.27 3.35
C ASP A 285 -12.18 -1.05 2.86
N ALA A 286 -12.73 -1.82 3.79
CA ALA A 286 -13.29 -3.14 3.51
C ALA A 286 -14.42 -3.08 2.46
N ARG A 287 -15.25 -2.03 2.47
CA ARG A 287 -16.36 -1.87 1.51
C ARG A 287 -15.84 -1.68 0.09
N THR A 288 -14.81 -0.86 -0.08
CA THR A 288 -14.22 -0.57 -1.38
C THR A 288 -13.46 -1.78 -1.91
N LEU A 289 -12.71 -2.47 -1.04
CA LEU A 289 -12.07 -3.73 -1.40
C LEU A 289 -13.11 -4.78 -1.84
N ALA A 290 -14.20 -4.94 -1.08
CA ALA A 290 -15.29 -5.85 -1.44
C ALA A 290 -15.89 -5.52 -2.82
N SER A 291 -16.14 -4.25 -3.09
CA SER A 291 -16.66 -3.78 -4.39
C SER A 291 -15.69 -4.06 -5.55
N LEU A 292 -14.38 -3.92 -5.33
CA LEU A 292 -13.37 -4.25 -6.34
C LEU A 292 -13.27 -5.76 -6.60
N LEU A 293 -13.39 -6.57 -5.55
CA LEU A 293 -13.34 -8.04 -5.64
C LEU A 293 -14.64 -8.63 -6.23
N HIS A 294 -15.79 -8.02 -5.96
CA HIS A 294 -17.08 -8.52 -6.45
C HIS A 294 -17.33 -8.15 -7.92
N ARG A 295 -16.85 -8.99 -8.84
CA ARG A 295 -17.08 -8.86 -10.30
C ARG A 295 -17.71 -10.14 -10.87
N PRO A 296 -19.04 -10.31 -10.78
CA PRO A 296 -19.69 -11.54 -11.23
C PRO A 296 -19.38 -11.82 -12.71
N GLY A 297 -19.07 -13.07 -13.03
CA GLY A 297 -18.71 -13.53 -14.37
C GLY A 297 -17.23 -13.34 -14.76
N TYR A 298 -16.53 -12.39 -14.15
CA TYR A 298 -15.16 -12.03 -14.51
C TYR A 298 -14.14 -12.26 -13.39
N ALA A 299 -14.58 -12.27 -12.13
CA ALA A 299 -13.74 -12.56 -10.97
C ALA A 299 -13.92 -14.00 -10.49
N LYS A 300 -12.80 -14.66 -10.19
CA LYS A 300 -12.81 -15.91 -9.42
C LYS A 300 -11.63 -15.91 -8.45
N HIS A 301 -11.89 -15.78 -7.17
CA HIS A 301 -10.84 -15.58 -6.17
C HIS A 301 -10.66 -16.83 -5.31
N TYR A 302 -9.49 -16.97 -4.68
CA TYR A 302 -9.13 -18.18 -3.97
C TYR A 302 -8.52 -17.86 -2.61
N THR A 303 -8.82 -18.71 -1.63
CA THR A 303 -8.35 -18.61 -0.26
C THR A 303 -7.65 -19.89 0.18
N VAL A 304 -6.76 -19.74 1.16
CA VAL A 304 -6.28 -20.82 2.02
C VAL A 304 -6.59 -20.41 3.44
N CYS A 305 -7.30 -21.27 4.17
CA CYS A 305 -7.59 -21.07 5.58
C CYS A 305 -6.59 -21.79 6.49
N ASP A 306 -6.52 -21.36 7.74
CA ASP A 306 -5.79 -22.10 8.77
C ASP A 306 -6.37 -23.52 8.96
N PRO A 307 -5.65 -24.44 9.61
CA PRO A 307 -6.13 -25.82 9.78
C PRO A 307 -7.47 -25.96 10.51
N ARG A 308 -7.88 -24.94 11.29
CA ARG A 308 -9.17 -24.89 11.98
C ARG A 308 -10.30 -24.38 11.08
N GLY A 309 -9.97 -23.78 9.93
CA GLY A 309 -10.93 -23.22 8.98
C GLY A 309 -11.53 -21.89 9.42
N GLU A 310 -10.97 -21.27 10.45
CA GLU A 310 -11.49 -20.08 11.13
C GLU A 310 -10.97 -18.79 10.48
N GLU A 311 -9.75 -18.80 9.96
CA GLU A 311 -9.09 -17.59 9.46
C GLU A 311 -8.47 -17.80 8.07
N VAL A 312 -8.65 -16.82 7.18
CA VAL A 312 -7.93 -16.78 5.90
C VAL A 312 -6.47 -16.38 6.14
N ILE A 313 -5.57 -17.31 5.81
CA ILE A 313 -4.11 -17.14 5.94
C ILE A 313 -3.42 -16.87 4.60
N GLY A 314 -4.12 -17.10 3.49
CA GLY A 314 -3.65 -16.74 2.15
C GLY A 314 -4.82 -16.42 1.23
N PHE A 315 -4.60 -15.48 0.33
CA PHE A 315 -5.62 -14.99 -0.60
C PHE A 315 -5.01 -14.69 -1.97
N CYS A 316 -5.74 -15.03 -3.03
CA CYS A 316 -5.38 -14.71 -4.40
C CYS A 316 -6.59 -14.15 -5.16
N ALA A 317 -6.52 -12.90 -5.60
CA ALA A 317 -7.54 -12.31 -6.46
C ALA A 317 -7.18 -12.53 -7.94
N THR A 318 -8.19 -12.88 -8.74
CA THR A 318 -8.03 -13.08 -10.18
C THR A 318 -9.20 -12.49 -10.97
N TYR A 319 -8.90 -12.00 -12.18
CA TYR A 319 -9.89 -11.44 -13.10
C TYR A 319 -9.67 -11.95 -14.52
N LEU A 320 -10.74 -12.01 -15.31
CA LEU A 320 -10.72 -12.20 -16.75
C LEU A 320 -11.19 -10.90 -17.43
N SER A 321 -10.58 -10.56 -18.56
CA SER A 321 -10.98 -9.43 -19.40
C SER A 321 -10.88 -9.80 -20.87
N TYR A 322 -11.76 -9.26 -21.71
CA TYR A 322 -11.68 -9.52 -23.15
C TYR A 322 -10.52 -8.73 -23.76
N VAL A 323 -9.87 -9.36 -24.73
CA VAL A 323 -8.74 -8.79 -25.47
C VAL A 323 -9.22 -8.11 -26.74
N ASP A 324 -10.28 -8.63 -27.35
CA ASP A 324 -10.80 -8.24 -28.64
C ASP A 324 -12.32 -8.01 -28.59
N GLN A 325 -12.82 -7.35 -29.63
CA GLN A 325 -14.25 -7.06 -29.76
C GLN A 325 -15.09 -8.34 -29.92
N GLU A 326 -14.53 -9.40 -30.51
CA GLU A 326 -15.20 -10.68 -30.72
C GLU A 326 -15.50 -11.42 -29.40
N GLY A 327 -14.73 -11.12 -28.34
CA GLY A 327 -14.91 -11.73 -27.03
C GLY A 327 -14.43 -13.19 -26.98
N GLU A 328 -13.55 -13.59 -27.89
CA GLU A 328 -13.03 -14.96 -27.94
C GLU A 328 -11.72 -15.11 -27.15
N LYS A 329 -10.91 -14.05 -27.10
CA LYS A 329 -9.63 -14.04 -26.41
C LYS A 329 -9.73 -13.33 -25.07
N LEU A 330 -9.13 -13.95 -24.06
CA LEU A 330 -9.15 -13.50 -22.68
C LEU A 330 -7.74 -13.23 -22.16
N LEU A 331 -7.62 -12.12 -21.43
CA LEU A 331 -6.53 -11.83 -20.54
C LEU A 331 -6.89 -12.32 -19.14
N ALA A 332 -6.06 -13.17 -18.56
CA ALA A 332 -6.17 -13.56 -17.17
C ALA A 332 -5.22 -12.74 -16.28
N SER A 333 -5.77 -12.16 -15.22
CA SER A 333 -5.05 -11.35 -14.25
C SER A 333 -4.90 -12.11 -12.93
N ILE A 334 -3.68 -12.22 -12.41
CA ILE A 334 -3.42 -12.54 -11.00
C ILE A 334 -3.21 -11.20 -10.30
N ALA A 335 -4.31 -10.59 -9.88
CA ALA A 335 -4.34 -9.21 -9.41
C ALA A 335 -3.54 -9.00 -8.12
N ILE A 336 -3.65 -9.94 -7.18
CA ILE A 336 -2.84 -9.95 -5.96
C ILE A 336 -2.71 -11.36 -5.39
N LEU A 337 -1.57 -11.64 -4.75
CA LEU A 337 -1.31 -12.85 -3.97
C LEU A 337 -0.76 -12.44 -2.61
N LEU A 338 -1.49 -12.75 -1.54
CA LEU A 338 -1.16 -12.38 -0.16
C LEU A 338 -1.04 -13.63 0.71
N VAL A 339 -0.07 -13.62 1.64
CA VAL A 339 0.13 -14.67 2.64
C VAL A 339 0.44 -14.03 3.98
N ARG A 340 -0.29 -14.44 5.02
CA ARG A 340 -0.11 -13.99 6.40
C ARG A 340 1.31 -14.31 6.88
N SER A 341 1.99 -13.34 7.50
CA SER A 341 3.42 -13.40 7.85
C SER A 341 3.87 -14.70 8.54
N PRO A 342 3.18 -15.22 9.59
CA PRO A 342 3.57 -16.47 10.25
C PRO A 342 3.49 -17.71 9.35
N TYR A 343 2.69 -17.66 8.28
CA TYR A 343 2.45 -18.77 7.35
C TYR A 343 3.27 -18.66 6.05
N GLN A 344 4.12 -17.62 5.94
CA GLN A 344 5.06 -17.51 4.83
C GLN A 344 6.11 -18.61 4.88
N ASN A 345 6.66 -18.98 3.71
CA ASN A 345 7.60 -20.09 3.54
C ASN A 345 7.08 -21.50 3.92
N GLN A 346 5.79 -21.64 4.24
CA GLN A 346 5.17 -22.95 4.57
C GLN A 346 4.44 -23.61 3.39
N GLY A 347 4.54 -23.05 2.18
CA GLY A 347 3.88 -23.57 0.98
C GLY A 347 2.50 -22.99 0.65
N VAL A 348 1.95 -22.08 1.47
CA VAL A 348 0.64 -21.43 1.23
C VAL A 348 0.61 -20.71 -0.12
N GLY A 349 1.54 -19.77 -0.35
CA GLY A 349 1.62 -19.02 -1.61
C GLY A 349 1.88 -19.91 -2.82
N LEU A 350 2.61 -21.02 -2.65
CA LEU A 350 2.82 -22.00 -3.71
C LEU A 350 1.54 -22.75 -4.07
N SER A 351 0.77 -23.15 -3.06
CA SER A 351 -0.50 -23.87 -3.24
C SER A 351 -1.50 -22.98 -3.99
N LEU A 352 -1.69 -21.74 -3.53
CA LEU A 352 -2.54 -20.74 -4.21
C LEU A 352 -2.09 -20.51 -5.64
N PHE A 353 -0.82 -20.18 -5.86
CA PHE A 353 -0.33 -19.79 -7.16
C PHE A 353 -0.40 -20.93 -8.18
N SER A 354 -0.01 -22.15 -7.79
CA SER A 354 -0.08 -23.31 -8.69
C SER A 354 -1.52 -23.64 -9.05
N HIS A 355 -2.41 -23.68 -8.05
CA HIS A 355 -3.83 -23.91 -8.27
C HIS A 355 -4.43 -22.87 -9.24
N VAL A 356 -4.17 -21.58 -8.98
CA VAL A 356 -4.69 -20.48 -9.79
C VAL A 356 -4.16 -20.54 -11.22
N VAL A 357 -2.84 -20.70 -11.42
CA VAL A 357 -2.26 -20.78 -12.76
C VAL A 357 -2.81 -21.97 -13.53
N ASP A 358 -2.99 -23.12 -12.89
CA ASP A 358 -3.56 -24.32 -13.52
C ASP A 358 -5.03 -24.12 -13.92
N GLN A 359 -5.82 -23.44 -13.09
CA GLN A 359 -7.21 -23.09 -13.42
C GLN A 359 -7.26 -22.11 -14.60
N LEU A 360 -6.47 -21.05 -14.56
CA LEU A 360 -6.46 -20.02 -15.61
C LEU A 360 -6.03 -20.59 -16.97
N LYS A 361 -5.06 -21.51 -17.01
CA LYS A 361 -4.66 -22.21 -18.24
C LYS A 361 -5.75 -23.13 -18.81
N LYS A 362 -6.66 -23.64 -17.96
CA LYS A 362 -7.78 -24.48 -18.38
C LYS A 362 -8.99 -23.67 -18.84
N THR A 363 -9.05 -22.38 -18.48
CA THR A 363 -10.11 -21.49 -18.94
C THR A 363 -9.98 -21.26 -20.45
N ARG A 364 -11.03 -21.63 -21.19
CA ARG A 364 -11.11 -21.45 -22.65
C ARG A 364 -10.91 -19.98 -23.02
N GLY A 365 -10.12 -19.72 -24.05
CA GLY A 365 -9.88 -18.39 -24.58
C GLY A 365 -8.77 -17.60 -23.89
N VAL A 366 -8.23 -18.07 -22.75
CA VAL A 366 -7.10 -17.38 -22.11
C VAL A 366 -5.86 -17.50 -22.97
N VAL A 367 -5.37 -16.36 -23.47
CA VAL A 367 -4.17 -16.27 -24.32
C VAL A 367 -2.98 -15.67 -23.58
N ARG A 368 -3.23 -15.01 -22.43
CA ARG A 368 -2.20 -14.36 -21.62
C ARG A 368 -2.55 -14.42 -20.14
N ILE A 369 -1.54 -14.63 -19.29
CA ILE A 369 -1.63 -14.49 -17.84
C ILE A 369 -0.69 -13.36 -17.40
N GLN A 370 -1.19 -12.40 -16.63
CA GLN A 370 -0.40 -11.29 -16.07
C GLN A 370 -0.40 -11.28 -14.55
N LEU A 371 0.60 -10.62 -13.97
CA LEU A 371 0.66 -10.31 -12.55
C LEU A 371 0.27 -8.84 -12.36
N GLY A 372 -0.70 -8.58 -11.50
CA GLY A 372 -1.49 -7.36 -11.53
C GLY A 372 -2.77 -7.55 -12.35
N SER A 373 -3.49 -6.45 -12.56
CA SER A 373 -4.83 -6.44 -13.17
C SER A 373 -4.98 -5.25 -14.11
N THR A 374 -5.68 -5.43 -15.23
CA THR A 374 -6.07 -4.35 -16.14
C THR A 374 -7.23 -3.57 -15.58
N PHE A 375 -8.40 -4.22 -15.41
CA PHE A 375 -9.62 -3.68 -14.81
C PHE A 375 -10.43 -4.81 -14.11
N PRO A 376 -10.94 -4.62 -12.89
CA PRO A 376 -10.63 -3.50 -11.99
C PRO A 376 -9.13 -3.45 -11.69
N ARG A 377 -8.52 -2.26 -11.78
CA ARG A 377 -7.08 -2.07 -11.60
C ARG A 377 -6.79 -1.84 -10.12
N ILE A 378 -6.64 -2.94 -9.39
CA ILE A 378 -6.20 -2.82 -8.01
C ILE A 378 -4.70 -2.47 -8.04
N LEU A 379 -3.87 -3.33 -8.62
CA LEU A 379 -2.45 -3.04 -8.85
C LEU A 379 -2.16 -3.27 -10.33
N TYR A 380 -1.44 -2.36 -10.98
CA TYR A 380 -1.03 -2.55 -12.37
C TYR A 380 -0.12 -3.79 -12.51
N GLY A 381 0.77 -3.94 -11.54
CA GLY A 381 1.66 -5.09 -11.38
C GLY A 381 2.29 -5.05 -9.99
N PRO A 382 3.38 -5.80 -9.74
CA PRO A 382 4.09 -5.71 -8.47
C PRO A 382 4.59 -4.27 -8.21
N PRO A 383 4.16 -3.60 -7.13
CA PRO A 383 4.57 -2.22 -6.85
C PRO A 383 6.02 -2.15 -6.37
N LYS A 384 6.69 -1.05 -6.68
CA LYS A 384 8.01 -0.72 -6.13
C LYS A 384 7.90 -0.52 -4.61
N GLY A 385 8.86 -1.05 -3.88
CA GLY A 385 8.90 -0.99 -2.41
C GLY A 385 8.24 -2.18 -1.71
N ILE A 386 7.49 -3.04 -2.41
CA ILE A 386 6.99 -4.28 -1.81
C ILE A 386 8.13 -5.31 -1.63
N ASN A 387 8.06 -6.11 -0.57
CA ASN A 387 9.00 -7.21 -0.35
C ASN A 387 8.67 -8.40 -1.26
N LEU A 388 8.90 -8.23 -2.56
CA LEU A 388 8.66 -9.26 -3.58
C LEU A 388 9.82 -10.25 -3.64
N ASN A 389 9.53 -11.54 -3.43
CA ASN A 389 10.51 -12.60 -3.65
C ASN A 389 10.65 -12.90 -5.16
N GLN A 390 11.40 -12.07 -5.88
CA GLN A 390 11.61 -12.21 -7.33
C GLN A 390 12.16 -13.60 -7.71
N ASN A 391 13.06 -14.16 -6.90
CA ASN A 391 13.60 -15.50 -7.14
C ASN A 391 12.52 -16.60 -7.09
N TRP A 392 11.49 -16.43 -6.26
CA TRP A 392 10.36 -17.35 -6.21
C TRP A 392 9.55 -17.32 -7.51
N PHE A 393 9.34 -16.13 -8.10
CA PHE A 393 8.67 -15.99 -9.39
C PHE A 393 9.55 -16.48 -10.55
N ARG A 394 10.85 -16.15 -10.55
CA ARG A 394 11.83 -16.57 -11.59
C ARG A 394 11.94 -18.09 -11.69
N ARG A 395 11.99 -18.81 -10.56
CA ARG A 395 11.98 -20.29 -10.55
C ARG A 395 10.73 -20.92 -11.15
N ARG A 396 9.67 -20.14 -11.34
CA ARG A 396 8.40 -20.53 -12.00
C ARG A 396 8.29 -19.92 -13.40
N GLY A 397 9.42 -19.49 -13.96
CA GLY A 397 9.58 -18.94 -15.30
C GLY A 397 9.10 -17.50 -15.48
N TRP A 398 8.82 -16.75 -14.41
CA TRP A 398 8.38 -15.36 -14.51
C TRP A 398 9.57 -14.41 -14.44
N GLU A 399 9.86 -13.73 -15.54
CA GLU A 399 10.94 -12.75 -15.63
C GLU A 399 10.42 -11.36 -15.30
N MET A 400 11.19 -10.57 -14.54
CA MET A 400 10.72 -9.30 -13.96
C MET A 400 11.83 -8.24 -13.84
N ASP A 401 12.98 -8.50 -14.45
CA ASP A 401 14.24 -7.78 -14.27
C ASP A 401 14.88 -7.34 -15.59
N LYS A 402 14.14 -7.45 -16.71
CA LYS A 402 14.68 -7.16 -18.05
C LYS A 402 14.35 -5.78 -18.60
N ASP A 403 13.58 -4.97 -17.87
CA ASP A 403 13.10 -3.65 -18.30
C ASP A 403 12.51 -3.65 -19.73
N ARG A 404 11.80 -4.73 -20.05
CA ARG A 404 11.08 -4.95 -21.32
C ARG A 404 9.61 -5.17 -21.01
N ALA A 405 8.75 -4.80 -21.94
CA ALA A 405 7.31 -5.01 -21.81
C ALA A 405 7.01 -6.48 -21.45
N GLY A 406 6.39 -6.68 -20.29
CA GLY A 406 5.98 -7.98 -19.77
C GLY A 406 7.04 -8.73 -18.99
N GLN A 407 8.24 -8.16 -18.92
CA GLN A 407 9.39 -8.72 -18.23
C GLN A 407 9.98 -7.73 -17.21
N GLY A 408 9.13 -6.84 -16.70
CA GLY A 408 9.44 -5.92 -15.62
C GLY A 408 9.74 -4.49 -16.06
N ARG A 409 9.22 -4.03 -17.20
CA ARG A 409 9.30 -2.60 -17.56
C ARG A 409 8.55 -1.77 -16.52
N ALA A 410 9.11 -0.61 -16.21
CA ALA A 410 8.50 0.31 -15.26
C ALA A 410 7.18 0.90 -15.81
N VAL A 411 6.16 0.93 -14.96
CA VAL A 411 4.88 1.58 -15.25
C VAL A 411 4.51 2.49 -14.08
N TYR A 412 3.96 3.65 -14.38
CA TYR A 412 3.77 4.72 -13.42
C TYR A 412 2.31 5.16 -13.34
N ASP A 413 1.85 5.34 -12.11
CA ASP A 413 0.69 6.18 -11.85
C ASP A 413 1.21 7.58 -11.47
N LEU A 414 0.61 8.60 -12.05
CA LEU A 414 1.07 9.98 -11.96
C LEU A 414 -0.01 10.87 -11.39
N VAL A 415 0.40 11.91 -10.67
CA VAL A 415 -0.51 12.93 -10.14
C VAL A 415 0.07 14.32 -10.37
N ARG A 416 -0.82 15.29 -10.63
CA ARG A 416 -0.44 16.69 -10.80
C ARG A 416 -1.55 17.61 -10.31
N GLU A 417 -1.19 18.80 -9.83
CA GLU A 417 -2.13 19.89 -9.62
C GLU A 417 -2.63 20.45 -10.97
N ILE A 418 -3.93 20.74 -11.03
CA ILE A 418 -4.53 21.42 -12.17
C ILE A 418 -4.38 22.92 -11.90
N PRO A 419 -3.59 23.65 -12.71
CA PRO A 419 -3.38 25.07 -12.50
C PRO A 419 -4.58 25.88 -13.03
N ASP A 420 -4.49 27.21 -12.98
CA ASP A 420 -5.53 28.05 -13.55
C ASP A 420 -5.65 27.89 -15.08
N MET A 421 -6.77 28.35 -15.64
CA MET A 421 -7.06 28.17 -17.08
C MET A 421 -6.00 28.77 -17.99
N LYS A 422 -5.39 29.90 -17.62
CA LYS A 422 -4.36 30.55 -18.45
C LYS A 422 -3.08 29.72 -18.44
N GLU A 423 -2.71 29.17 -17.29
CA GLU A 423 -1.56 28.30 -17.16
C GLU A 423 -1.78 26.95 -17.85
N ILE A 424 -3.01 26.40 -17.83
CA ILE A 424 -3.36 25.25 -18.66
C ILE A 424 -3.13 25.56 -20.14
N ASP A 425 -3.57 26.73 -20.62
CA ASP A 425 -3.35 27.14 -22.02
C ASP A 425 -1.86 27.31 -22.37
N MET A 426 -1.01 27.72 -21.41
CA MET A 426 0.44 27.81 -21.61
C MET A 426 1.12 26.44 -21.64
N LEU A 427 0.69 25.52 -20.77
CA LEU A 427 1.26 24.17 -20.66
C LEU A 427 0.78 23.24 -21.79
N PHE A 428 -0.44 23.47 -22.27
CA PHE A 428 -1.08 22.72 -23.34
C PHE A 428 -1.57 23.71 -24.41
N PRO A 429 -0.64 24.30 -25.18
CA PRO A 429 -0.99 25.28 -26.18
C PRO A 429 -1.93 24.69 -27.21
N SER A 430 -2.81 25.56 -27.76
CA SER A 430 -3.70 25.19 -28.85
C SER A 430 -2.92 24.51 -29.97
N PRO A 431 -3.50 23.48 -30.61
CA PRO A 431 -2.85 22.81 -31.73
C PRO A 431 -2.37 23.80 -32.79
N THR A 432 -1.15 23.60 -33.27
CA THR A 432 -0.65 24.30 -34.47
C THR A 432 -1.41 23.90 -35.73
N ARG A 433 -2.24 22.85 -35.64
CA ARG A 433 -3.09 22.32 -36.70
C ARG A 433 -4.53 22.82 -36.50
N PRO A 434 -5.02 23.80 -37.29
CA PRO A 434 -6.34 24.41 -37.07
C PRO A 434 -7.52 23.43 -37.16
N SER A 435 -7.33 22.32 -37.88
CA SER A 435 -8.32 21.25 -38.04
C SER A 435 -8.43 20.31 -36.84
N LEU A 436 -7.46 20.34 -35.91
CA LEU A 436 -7.46 19.51 -34.71
C LEU A 436 -8.21 20.23 -33.59
N ASN A 437 -9.28 19.62 -33.11
CA ASN A 437 -10.03 20.09 -31.95
C ASN A 437 -10.20 18.99 -30.91
N PHE A 438 -10.46 19.37 -29.66
CA PHE A 438 -10.73 18.45 -28.57
C PHE A 438 -12.09 18.73 -27.95
N ARG A 439 -12.89 17.69 -27.77
CA ARG A 439 -14.28 17.81 -27.29
C ARG A 439 -14.78 16.50 -26.68
N PRO A 440 -15.82 16.54 -25.84
CA PRO A 440 -16.53 15.33 -25.41
C PRO A 440 -17.10 14.53 -26.58
N CYS A 441 -17.26 13.23 -26.38
CA CYS A 441 -17.86 12.30 -27.33
C CYS A 441 -19.36 12.55 -27.50
N LEU A 442 -19.82 12.57 -28.75
CA LEU A 442 -21.23 12.65 -29.13
C LEU A 442 -21.77 11.27 -29.51
N ASP A 443 -23.09 11.16 -29.67
CA ASP A 443 -23.75 9.91 -30.11
C ASP A 443 -23.23 9.43 -31.47
N ALA A 444 -23.04 10.34 -32.41
CA ALA A 444 -22.55 10.02 -33.76
C ALA A 444 -21.09 9.52 -33.76
N ASP A 445 -20.31 9.79 -32.71
CA ASP A 445 -18.90 9.40 -32.64
C ASP A 445 -18.70 7.97 -32.12
N VAL A 446 -19.71 7.37 -31.46
CA VAL A 446 -19.59 6.12 -30.70
C VAL A 446 -19.00 4.98 -31.54
N ALA A 447 -19.52 4.76 -32.75
CA ALA A 447 -19.02 3.71 -33.62
C ALA A 447 -17.56 3.97 -34.03
N SER A 448 -17.23 5.21 -34.37
CA SER A 448 -15.89 5.62 -34.83
C SER A 448 -14.85 5.56 -33.71
N VAL A 449 -15.21 5.91 -32.47
CA VAL A 449 -14.26 5.81 -31.33
C VAL A 449 -14.00 4.36 -30.97
N LEU A 450 -15.02 3.48 -30.97
CA LEU A 450 -14.82 2.06 -30.71
C LEU A 450 -13.94 1.41 -31.78
N ALA A 451 -14.17 1.72 -33.05
CA ALA A 451 -13.32 1.24 -34.15
C ALA A 451 -11.86 1.71 -34.01
N MET A 452 -11.64 2.98 -33.62
CA MET A 452 -10.30 3.50 -33.38
C MET A 452 -9.62 2.81 -32.19
N VAL A 453 -10.33 2.63 -31.09
CA VAL A 453 -9.81 1.97 -29.89
C VAL A 453 -9.46 0.52 -30.18
N ASP A 454 -10.30 -0.23 -30.90
CA ASP A 454 -10.03 -1.62 -31.28
C ASP A 454 -8.76 -1.73 -32.14
N GLN A 455 -8.61 -0.84 -33.14
CA GLN A 455 -7.42 -0.75 -33.97
C GLN A 455 -6.15 -0.53 -33.14
N VAL A 456 -6.17 0.43 -32.20
CA VAL A 456 -5.02 0.74 -31.34
C VAL A 456 -4.75 -0.38 -30.34
N CYS A 457 -5.77 -0.97 -29.73
CA CYS A 457 -5.64 -2.08 -28.79
C CYS A 457 -4.95 -3.28 -29.44
N THR A 458 -5.36 -3.62 -30.66
CA THR A 458 -4.76 -4.69 -31.47
C THR A 458 -3.30 -4.37 -31.82
N ARG A 459 -3.02 -3.13 -32.25
CA ARG A 459 -1.68 -2.69 -32.64
C ARG A 459 -0.69 -2.66 -31.47
N GLU A 460 -1.12 -2.20 -30.31
CA GLU A 460 -0.24 -1.89 -29.16
C GLU A 460 -0.37 -2.87 -28.00
N SER A 461 -1.18 -3.93 -28.15
CA SER A 461 -1.47 -4.90 -27.09
C SER A 461 -1.99 -4.23 -25.80
N LYS A 462 -2.81 -3.18 -25.92
CA LYS A 462 -3.42 -2.45 -24.79
C LYS A 462 -4.69 -3.17 -24.33
N LEU A 463 -4.50 -4.35 -23.74
CA LEU A 463 -5.58 -5.27 -23.39
C LEU A 463 -6.56 -4.67 -22.35
N GLY A 464 -7.86 -4.92 -22.53
CA GLY A 464 -8.94 -4.50 -21.63
C GLY A 464 -9.37 -3.03 -21.77
N TRP A 465 -8.75 -2.22 -22.64
CA TRP A 465 -9.17 -0.84 -22.90
C TRP A 465 -10.49 -0.79 -23.67
N PHE A 466 -10.68 -1.66 -24.67
CA PHE A 466 -11.91 -1.75 -25.45
C PHE A 466 -13.14 -1.91 -24.55
N ASP A 467 -13.10 -2.84 -23.59
CA ASP A 467 -14.18 -3.05 -22.61
C ASP A 467 -14.52 -1.78 -21.82
N GLN A 468 -13.51 -0.98 -21.44
CA GLN A 468 -13.76 0.27 -20.73
C GLN A 468 -14.47 1.29 -21.61
N TYR A 469 -14.04 1.46 -22.85
CA TYR A 469 -14.72 2.34 -23.80
C TYR A 469 -16.14 1.86 -24.09
N SER A 470 -16.32 0.57 -24.43
CA SER A 470 -17.63 -0.03 -24.71
C SER A 470 -18.59 0.06 -23.52
N SER A 471 -18.10 0.03 -22.28
CA SER A 471 -18.96 0.19 -21.09
C SER A 471 -19.54 1.61 -20.93
N LEU A 472 -18.88 2.61 -21.53
CA LEU A 472 -19.28 4.02 -21.44
C LEU A 472 -20.16 4.46 -22.61
N THR A 473 -20.19 3.72 -23.72
CA THR A 473 -21.00 4.06 -24.89
C THR A 473 -22.50 3.84 -24.67
N ASN A 474 -22.87 2.91 -23.79
CA ASN A 474 -24.27 2.56 -23.51
C ASN A 474 -24.91 3.41 -22.38
N ASN A 475 -24.15 4.32 -21.75
CA ASN A 475 -24.55 5.00 -20.53
C ASN A 475 -24.59 6.54 -20.68
N SER A 476 -25.22 7.21 -19.70
CA SER A 476 -25.19 8.68 -19.50
C SER A 476 -23.77 9.26 -19.34
N ASN A 477 -22.77 8.38 -19.27
CA ASN A 477 -21.37 8.66 -19.03
C ASN A 477 -20.56 8.86 -20.32
N ARG A 478 -21.17 8.92 -21.51
CA ARG A 478 -20.43 9.21 -22.77
C ARG A 478 -19.63 10.50 -22.73
N ASN A 479 -20.10 11.49 -21.97
CA ASN A 479 -19.38 12.74 -21.75
C ASN A 479 -18.00 12.52 -21.09
N ASP A 480 -17.79 11.37 -20.44
CA ASP A 480 -16.52 10.93 -19.84
C ASP A 480 -15.46 10.57 -20.88
N ILE A 481 -15.86 10.34 -22.14
CA ILE A 481 -14.95 10.14 -23.26
C ILE A 481 -14.59 11.52 -23.84
N MET A 482 -13.31 11.89 -23.75
CA MET A 482 -12.74 13.06 -24.43
C MET A 482 -12.12 12.61 -25.74
N LEU A 483 -12.40 13.32 -26.84
CA LEU A 483 -11.92 13.01 -28.18
C LEU A 483 -10.99 14.12 -28.68
N GLY A 484 -9.98 13.73 -29.47
CA GLY A 484 -9.28 14.60 -30.42
C GLY A 484 -9.76 14.29 -31.83
N VAL A 485 -10.23 15.30 -32.55
CA VAL A 485 -10.80 15.17 -33.89
C VAL A 485 -10.03 16.07 -34.85
N GLU A 486 -9.47 15.48 -35.90
CA GLU A 486 -8.73 16.19 -36.95
C GLU A 486 -9.44 15.96 -38.29
N THR A 487 -9.84 17.03 -38.98
CA THR A 487 -10.53 16.95 -40.29
C THR A 487 -11.77 16.02 -40.28
N GLY A 488 -12.47 15.95 -39.15
CA GLY A 488 -13.65 15.09 -38.97
C GLY A 488 -13.34 13.64 -38.58
N GLN A 489 -12.08 13.23 -38.57
CA GLN A 489 -11.64 11.91 -38.11
C GLN A 489 -11.26 11.95 -36.63
N ILE A 490 -11.67 10.93 -35.86
CA ILE A 490 -11.22 10.75 -34.47
C ILE A 490 -9.77 10.22 -34.49
N VAL A 491 -8.85 11.01 -33.94
CA VAL A 491 -7.41 10.70 -33.92
C VAL A 491 -6.87 10.42 -32.52
N ALA A 492 -7.63 10.80 -31.48
CA ALA A 492 -7.27 10.56 -30.09
C ALA A 492 -8.52 10.40 -29.23
N ALA A 493 -8.40 9.65 -28.13
CA ALA A 493 -9.45 9.50 -27.13
C ALA A 493 -8.85 9.26 -25.74
N ALA A 494 -9.52 9.70 -24.69
CA ALA A 494 -9.21 9.35 -23.30
C ALA A 494 -10.48 9.26 -22.47
N LEU A 495 -10.43 8.47 -21.39
CA LEU A 495 -11.50 8.37 -20.42
C LEU A 495 -11.21 9.30 -19.24
N THR A 496 -12.15 10.13 -18.87
CA THR A 496 -12.07 11.04 -17.72
C THR A 496 -13.06 10.61 -16.66
N TYR A 497 -12.73 10.75 -15.38
CA TYR A 497 -13.66 10.41 -14.31
C TYR A 497 -13.41 11.23 -13.06
N THR A 498 -14.44 11.40 -12.23
CA THR A 498 -14.32 12.02 -10.92
C THR A 498 -14.70 11.03 -9.82
N PRO A 499 -14.19 11.20 -8.59
CA PRO A 499 -14.55 10.33 -7.48
C PRO A 499 -16.07 10.38 -7.23
N GLY A 500 -16.71 9.22 -7.13
CA GLY A 500 -18.14 9.13 -6.80
C GLY A 500 -19.12 9.51 -7.93
N CYS A 501 -18.65 9.72 -9.17
CA CYS A 501 -19.54 10.01 -10.31
C CYS A 501 -20.43 8.83 -10.74
N GLY A 502 -20.24 7.64 -10.16
CA GLY A 502 -20.97 6.42 -10.51
C GLY A 502 -20.58 5.82 -11.86
N SER A 503 -19.58 6.36 -12.56
CA SER A 503 -19.10 5.80 -13.82
C SER A 503 -18.43 4.43 -13.62
N ALA A 504 -18.54 3.57 -14.63
CA ALA A 504 -17.91 2.25 -14.62
C ALA A 504 -16.39 2.35 -14.39
N ILE A 505 -15.73 3.32 -15.03
CA ILE A 505 -14.28 3.53 -14.89
C ILE A 505 -13.89 3.95 -13.47
N ALA A 506 -14.66 4.83 -12.81
CA ALA A 506 -14.41 5.22 -11.42
C ALA A 506 -14.59 4.04 -10.45
N SER A 507 -15.47 3.08 -10.78
CA SER A 507 -15.62 1.85 -10.00
C SER A 507 -14.45 0.88 -10.20
N ASN A 508 -13.73 0.96 -11.33
CA ASN A 508 -12.63 0.07 -11.68
C ASN A 508 -11.26 0.65 -11.28
N LEU A 509 -11.15 1.95 -11.08
CA LEU A 509 -9.93 2.69 -10.73
C LEU A 509 -10.14 3.48 -9.42
N PRO A 510 -9.85 2.90 -8.25
CA PRO A 510 -10.13 3.55 -6.98
C PRO A 510 -9.18 4.71 -6.66
N TRP A 511 -8.02 4.77 -7.30
CA TRP A 511 -6.86 5.52 -6.80
C TRP A 511 -7.02 7.04 -6.84
N ALA A 512 -7.63 7.61 -7.88
CA ALA A 512 -7.91 9.05 -7.91
C ALA A 512 -8.71 9.49 -6.66
N GLY A 513 -9.81 8.79 -6.35
CA GLY A 513 -10.62 9.06 -5.16
C GLY A 513 -9.90 8.77 -3.82
N ARG A 514 -8.86 7.93 -3.82
CA ARG A 514 -8.02 7.67 -2.65
C ARG A 514 -6.95 8.72 -2.44
N VAL A 515 -6.45 9.34 -3.50
CA VAL A 515 -5.56 10.52 -3.40
C VAL A 515 -6.33 11.69 -2.78
N GLY A 516 -7.59 11.88 -3.19
CA GLY A 516 -8.47 12.88 -2.58
C GLY A 516 -9.81 13.00 -3.30
N PRO A 517 -10.83 13.59 -2.64
CA PRO A 517 -12.14 13.79 -3.25
C PRO A 517 -12.14 14.83 -4.38
N ASP A 518 -11.10 15.65 -4.48
CA ASP A 518 -10.89 16.70 -5.47
C ASP A 518 -9.90 16.29 -6.58
N VAL A 519 -9.67 14.99 -6.75
CA VAL A 519 -8.75 14.45 -7.75
C VAL A 519 -9.51 13.72 -8.84
N GLY A 520 -9.48 14.27 -10.06
CA GLY A 520 -10.04 13.63 -11.24
C GLY A 520 -9.03 12.66 -11.87
N GLY A 521 -9.52 11.60 -12.48
CA GLY A 521 -8.69 10.64 -13.19
C GLY A 521 -8.80 10.75 -14.71
N VAL A 522 -7.71 10.39 -15.40
CA VAL A 522 -7.67 10.17 -16.84
C VAL A 522 -7.02 8.82 -17.12
N ALA A 523 -7.74 7.97 -17.84
CA ALA A 523 -7.36 6.60 -18.14
C ALA A 523 -7.44 6.30 -19.64
N CYS A 524 -6.83 5.20 -20.06
CA CYS A 524 -6.91 4.64 -21.41
C CYS A 524 -6.61 5.67 -22.53
N ILE A 525 -5.56 6.47 -22.37
CA ILE A 525 -5.17 7.48 -23.37
C ILE A 525 -4.77 6.78 -24.67
N CYS A 526 -5.61 6.92 -25.70
CA CYS A 526 -5.55 6.17 -26.95
C CYS A 526 -5.33 7.14 -28.13
N THR A 527 -4.30 6.91 -28.95
CA THR A 527 -3.95 7.79 -30.07
C THR A 527 -3.66 7.00 -31.35
N LEU A 528 -4.08 7.54 -32.50
CA LEU A 528 -3.69 6.97 -33.79
C LEU A 528 -2.22 7.25 -34.13
N GLU A 529 -1.63 8.27 -33.53
CA GLU A 529 -0.20 8.55 -33.60
C GLU A 529 0.60 7.34 -33.11
N THR A 530 1.53 6.86 -33.93
CA THR A 530 2.45 5.78 -33.56
C THR A 530 3.38 6.25 -32.46
N SER A 531 3.69 5.34 -31.53
CA SER A 531 4.64 5.57 -30.43
C SER A 531 5.89 6.31 -30.93
N ALA A 532 6.06 7.52 -30.44
CA ALA A 532 7.16 8.41 -30.75
C ALA A 532 8.07 8.56 -29.52
N GLU A 533 9.33 8.92 -29.75
CA GLU A 533 10.28 9.19 -28.66
C GLU A 533 9.82 10.34 -27.74
N VAL A 534 8.94 11.20 -28.25
CA VAL A 534 8.41 12.39 -27.57
C VAL A 534 6.88 12.32 -27.52
N LEU A 535 6.30 12.87 -26.45
CA LEU A 535 4.85 13.04 -26.31
C LEU A 535 4.29 13.85 -27.48
N GLY A 536 3.45 13.22 -28.30
CA GLY A 536 2.91 13.80 -29.52
C GLY A 536 1.83 14.87 -29.28
N PRO A 537 1.53 15.71 -30.30
CA PRO A 537 0.58 16.81 -30.21
C PRO A 537 -0.84 16.34 -29.86
N PHE A 538 -1.22 15.12 -30.25
CA PHE A 538 -2.53 14.56 -29.91
C PHE A 538 -2.65 14.31 -28.41
N THR A 539 -1.64 13.68 -27.80
CA THR A 539 -1.66 13.40 -26.35
C THR A 539 -1.58 14.68 -25.54
N VAL A 540 -0.70 15.63 -25.91
CA VAL A 540 -0.56 16.92 -25.22
C VAL A 540 -1.88 17.69 -25.25
N GLY A 541 -2.49 17.87 -26.43
CA GLY A 541 -3.75 18.60 -26.55
C GLY A 541 -4.91 17.90 -25.83
N LEU A 542 -4.95 16.56 -25.88
CA LEU A 542 -5.96 15.77 -25.19
C LEU A 542 -5.85 15.90 -23.66
N LEU A 543 -4.63 15.89 -23.11
CA LEU A 543 -4.40 16.13 -21.69
C LEU A 543 -4.86 17.53 -21.29
N GLY A 544 -4.57 18.55 -22.08
CA GLY A 544 -5.08 19.92 -21.85
C GLY A 544 -6.60 19.98 -21.81
N ALA A 545 -7.29 19.33 -22.76
CA ALA A 545 -8.74 19.24 -22.77
C ALA A 545 -9.31 18.49 -21.56
N CYS A 546 -8.67 17.39 -21.16
CA CYS A 546 -9.04 16.65 -19.95
C CYS A 546 -8.85 17.50 -18.69
N SER A 547 -7.73 18.23 -18.56
CA SER A 547 -7.48 19.13 -17.44
C SER A 547 -8.53 20.24 -17.34
N LYS A 548 -8.90 20.88 -18.46
CA LYS A 548 -9.97 21.89 -18.50
C LYS A 548 -11.33 21.31 -18.08
N LYS A 549 -11.66 20.12 -18.58
CA LYS A 549 -12.90 19.44 -18.20
C LYS A 549 -12.93 19.14 -16.70
N LEU A 550 -11.90 18.49 -16.17
CA LEU A 550 -11.82 18.14 -14.75
C LEU A 550 -11.84 19.39 -13.86
N ALA A 551 -11.15 20.47 -14.25
CA ALA A 551 -11.20 21.76 -13.57
C ALA A 551 -12.63 22.33 -13.51
N SER A 552 -13.37 22.28 -14.63
CA SER A 552 -14.76 22.72 -14.69
C SER A 552 -15.70 21.89 -13.81
N GLN A 553 -15.31 20.65 -13.49
CA GLN A 553 -16.01 19.75 -12.57
C GLN A 553 -15.54 19.90 -11.11
N GLY A 554 -14.71 20.91 -10.81
CA GLY A 554 -14.23 21.22 -9.46
C GLY A 554 -13.03 20.38 -8.99
N MET A 555 -12.41 19.60 -9.87
CA MET A 555 -11.19 18.87 -9.54
C MET A 555 -10.00 19.82 -9.50
N ARG A 556 -9.13 19.63 -8.51
CA ARG A 556 -7.90 20.39 -8.29
C ARG A 556 -6.65 19.63 -8.70
N LYS A 557 -6.76 18.31 -8.84
CA LYS A 557 -5.65 17.45 -9.29
C LYS A 557 -6.14 16.50 -10.38
N ILE A 558 -5.20 16.11 -11.23
CA ILE A 558 -5.36 15.11 -12.27
C ILE A 558 -4.49 13.90 -11.93
N PHE A 559 -5.06 12.72 -12.03
CA PHE A 559 -4.43 11.42 -11.81
C PHE A 559 -4.39 10.65 -13.13
N LEU A 560 -3.23 10.16 -13.54
CA LEU A 560 -3.04 9.32 -14.72
C LEU A 560 -2.62 7.93 -14.26
N ASP A 561 -3.31 6.88 -14.70
CA ASP A 561 -2.96 5.50 -14.38
C ASP A 561 -2.20 4.80 -15.51
N GLY A 562 -1.22 3.97 -15.14
CA GLY A 562 -0.63 2.98 -16.05
C GLY A 562 0.23 3.54 -17.19
N ILE A 563 0.98 4.63 -16.96
CA ILE A 563 1.87 5.25 -17.94
C ILE A 563 3.19 4.48 -18.04
N SER A 564 3.46 3.86 -19.18
CA SER A 564 4.67 3.07 -19.44
C SER A 564 5.74 3.78 -20.28
N ASP A 565 5.34 4.82 -21.02
CA ASP A 565 6.15 5.43 -22.07
C ASP A 565 6.19 6.96 -21.90
N ASN A 566 7.21 7.62 -22.49
CA ASN A 566 7.43 9.07 -22.44
C ASN A 566 7.39 9.69 -21.03
N ILE A 567 7.78 8.94 -19.98
CA ILE A 567 7.70 9.36 -18.57
C ILE A 567 8.41 10.70 -18.30
N ASN A 568 9.51 10.97 -19.01
CA ASN A 568 10.26 12.22 -18.87
C ASN A 568 9.48 13.43 -19.39
N ASP A 569 8.64 13.26 -20.42
CA ASP A 569 7.81 14.34 -20.94
C ASP A 569 6.64 14.64 -19.99
N PHE A 570 6.03 13.61 -19.40
CA PHE A 570 5.05 13.81 -18.33
C PHE A 570 5.67 14.57 -17.15
N LYS A 571 6.90 14.24 -16.74
CA LYS A 571 7.62 14.97 -15.69
C LYS A 571 7.90 16.43 -16.06
N ARG A 572 8.21 16.72 -17.33
CA ARG A 572 8.36 18.11 -17.84
C ARG A 572 7.04 18.89 -17.79
N LEU A 573 5.91 18.20 -17.91
CA LEU A 573 4.57 18.76 -17.69
C LEU A 573 4.16 18.83 -16.20
N ASP A 574 5.12 18.70 -15.27
CA ASP A 574 4.99 18.71 -13.80
C ASP A 574 4.19 17.53 -13.20
N PHE A 575 4.00 16.43 -13.95
CA PHE A 575 3.45 15.22 -13.35
C PHE A 575 4.46 14.58 -12.39
N LYS A 576 3.99 14.25 -11.19
CA LYS A 576 4.77 13.60 -10.15
C LYS A 576 4.38 12.15 -10.05
N GLU A 577 5.37 11.30 -9.77
CA GLU A 577 5.15 9.88 -9.50
C GLU A 577 4.29 9.73 -8.24
N TRP A 578 3.17 9.03 -8.37
CA TRP A 578 2.35 8.59 -7.24
C TRP A 578 2.67 7.14 -6.87
N ALA A 579 2.75 6.27 -7.88
CA ALA A 579 3.20 4.90 -7.72
C ALA A 579 4.01 4.42 -8.93
N GLN A 580 4.88 3.45 -8.69
CA GLN A 580 5.63 2.74 -9.73
C GLN A 580 5.40 1.24 -9.58
N TYR A 581 5.24 0.56 -10.71
CA TYR A 581 5.02 -0.88 -10.82
C TYR A 581 6.00 -1.50 -11.82
N LYS A 582 6.05 -2.83 -11.81
CA LYS A 582 6.64 -3.63 -12.87
C LYS A 582 5.56 -4.30 -13.70
N ASP A 583 5.61 -4.15 -15.01
CA ASP A 583 4.72 -4.85 -15.91
C ASP A 583 5.19 -6.30 -16.10
N VAL A 584 4.31 -7.29 -15.92
CA VAL A 584 4.73 -8.71 -15.96
C VAL A 584 3.60 -9.60 -16.50
N TRP A 585 3.86 -10.29 -17.60
CA TRP A 585 2.93 -11.25 -18.19
C TRP A 585 3.61 -12.37 -18.97
N LYS A 586 2.82 -13.38 -19.30
CA LYS A 586 3.18 -14.50 -20.17
C LYS A 586 2.06 -14.80 -21.14
N ASP A 587 2.41 -14.91 -22.41
CA ASP A 587 1.53 -15.49 -23.41
C ASP A 587 1.46 -17.02 -23.23
N LEU A 588 0.31 -17.61 -23.57
CA LEU A 588 0.03 -19.04 -23.44
C LEU A 588 0.09 -19.80 -24.77
#